data_AF-A0A9D2DHN9-F1
#
_entry.id   AF-A0A9D2DHN9-F1
#
_cell.length_a   1.000
_cell.length_b   1.000
_cell.length_c   1.000
_cell.angle_alpha   90.00
_cell.angle_beta   90.00
_cell.angle_gamma   90.00
#
_symmetry.space_group_name_H-M   'P 1'
#
loop_
_entity.id
_entity.type
_entity.pdbx_description
1 polymer ?
#
loop_
_entity_poly.entity_id
_entity_poly.type
_entity_poly.pdbx_seq_one_letter_code
_entity_poly.pdbx_strand_id
1 'polypeptide(L)'
;MITKIREKISSSPLWCKRLFSVAVLSLIFAISVTLVAFSSSVVTITDGDRTYSIRTSRDDVSYLLEKAGITVSADDEVVYSGISNGKGTLQINRAFNVQILTGDELITVKMTGGTVLDALAKAGISYSADDAVNVDVNSAVSEGSQITYDSVDYQYVTENIIIEHDTTTEYSSKLDKGETKTVSEGVDGIKELTYRQKIVNGEVVESAVVNETVLQDVVHEKTIIGTKEPVKEVEETQETAAAVETPKTESKPASNSGTVSPLTPSRPIELDANGRPVNYQKLITGKATAYSPRDGGFTATGKRVQVGYVAVDPDIIPYGTELYIITADGSIVYGYAVAEDTGGFTKSGKITVDLFFNTYEECISFGVRNVEIYVL
;
A
#
# COMPACT_ATOMS: atom_id res chain seq x y z
N MET A 1 -89.75 31.51 -34.72
CA MET A 1 -88.92 32.61 -34.16
C MET A 1 -87.80 33.02 -35.11
N ILE A 2 -87.06 32.06 -35.67
CA ILE A 2 -85.96 32.28 -36.64
C ILE A 2 -86.42 32.96 -37.94
N THR A 3 -87.62 32.65 -38.43
CA THR A 3 -88.22 33.26 -39.64
C THR A 3 -88.52 34.75 -39.50
N LYS A 4 -89.06 35.20 -38.36
CA LYS A 4 -89.31 36.63 -38.09
C LYS A 4 -88.05 37.47 -37.92
N ILE A 5 -86.94 36.86 -37.46
CA ILE A 5 -85.64 37.52 -37.33
C ILE A 5 -84.99 37.72 -38.71
N ARG A 6 -85.10 36.72 -39.60
CA ARG A 6 -84.59 36.77 -40.97
C ARG A 6 -85.26 37.86 -41.82
N GLU A 7 -86.57 38.03 -41.66
CA GLU A 7 -87.36 39.02 -42.39
C GLU A 7 -87.03 40.46 -41.96
N LYS A 8 -86.82 40.69 -40.66
CA LYS A 8 -86.47 42.00 -40.07
C LYS A 8 -85.03 42.43 -40.37
N ILE A 9 -84.11 41.48 -40.54
CA ILE A 9 -82.74 41.75 -40.98
C ILE A 9 -82.70 42.08 -42.48
N SER A 10 -83.52 41.42 -43.30
CA SER A 10 -83.62 41.67 -44.75
C SER A 10 -84.07 43.10 -45.11
N SER A 11 -85.00 43.67 -44.33
CA SER A 11 -85.57 45.01 -44.56
C SER A 11 -84.80 46.18 -43.92
N SER A 12 -83.69 45.91 -43.21
CA SER A 12 -82.89 46.94 -42.53
C SER A 12 -81.91 47.67 -43.48
N PRO A 13 -81.59 48.95 -43.22
CA PRO A 13 -80.68 49.73 -44.06
C PRO A 13 -79.26 49.13 -44.03
N LEU A 14 -78.53 49.29 -45.14
CA LEU A 14 -77.21 48.66 -45.39
C LEU A 14 -76.20 48.86 -44.24
N TRP A 15 -76.25 49.99 -43.54
CA TRP A 15 -75.36 50.28 -42.40
C TRP A 15 -75.66 49.42 -41.16
N CYS A 16 -76.93 49.09 -40.88
CA CYS A 16 -77.30 48.17 -39.79
C CYS A 16 -76.87 46.72 -40.08
N LYS A 17 -76.96 46.28 -41.34
CA LYS A 17 -76.48 44.96 -41.77
C LYS A 17 -74.95 44.84 -41.59
N ARG A 18 -74.22 45.90 -41.95
CA ARG A 18 -72.75 45.99 -41.75
C ARG A 18 -72.37 45.97 -40.26
N LEU A 19 -73.08 46.74 -39.42
CA LEU A 19 -72.83 46.75 -37.97
C LEU A 19 -73.11 45.38 -37.33
N PHE A 20 -74.20 44.72 -37.72
CA PHE A 20 -74.51 43.37 -37.25
C PHE A 20 -73.44 42.35 -37.68
N SER A 21 -72.98 42.41 -38.93
CA SER A 21 -71.88 41.56 -39.42
C SER A 21 -70.57 41.80 -38.67
N VAL A 22 -70.22 43.06 -38.38
CA VAL A 22 -69.01 43.40 -37.59
C VAL A 22 -69.13 42.88 -36.16
N ALA A 23 -70.30 43.03 -35.52
CA ALA A 23 -70.52 42.49 -34.17
C ALA A 23 -70.44 40.96 -34.12
N VAL A 24 -70.97 40.27 -35.13
CA VAL A 24 -70.86 38.80 -35.24
C VAL A 24 -69.40 38.38 -35.48
N LEU A 25 -68.66 39.07 -36.35
CA LEU A 25 -67.23 38.79 -36.56
C LEU A 25 -66.41 39.02 -35.29
N SER A 26 -66.67 40.11 -34.56
CA SER A 26 -66.00 40.41 -33.29
C SER A 26 -66.29 39.34 -32.23
N LEU A 27 -67.53 38.85 -32.15
CA LEU A 27 -67.90 37.79 -31.22
C LEU A 27 -67.24 36.46 -31.58
N ILE A 28 -67.21 36.09 -32.86
CA ILE A 28 -66.51 34.88 -33.34
C ILE A 28 -65.01 34.98 -33.05
N PHE A 29 -64.40 36.16 -33.26
CA PHE A 29 -63.01 36.40 -32.93
C PHE A 29 -62.73 36.32 -31.43
N ALA A 30 -63.60 36.88 -30.59
CA ALA A 30 -63.47 36.76 -29.14
C ALA A 30 -63.60 35.30 -28.70
N ILE A 31 -64.57 34.56 -29.24
CA ILE A 31 -64.77 33.13 -28.95
C ILE A 31 -63.58 32.30 -29.42
N SER A 32 -63.01 32.57 -30.60
CA SER A 32 -61.85 31.84 -31.11
C SER A 32 -60.60 32.10 -30.30
N VAL A 33 -60.32 33.35 -29.91
CA VAL A 33 -59.21 33.68 -29.00
C VAL A 33 -59.37 32.98 -27.65
N THR A 34 -60.60 32.97 -27.12
CA THR A 34 -60.90 32.31 -25.84
C THR A 34 -60.73 30.79 -25.95
N LEU A 35 -61.23 30.16 -27.02
CA LEU A 35 -61.06 28.73 -27.30
C LEU A 35 -59.58 28.33 -27.45
N VAL A 36 -58.77 29.14 -28.12
CA VAL A 36 -57.31 28.92 -28.25
C VAL A 36 -56.62 29.03 -26.89
N ALA A 37 -57.04 29.96 -26.03
CA ALA A 37 -56.52 30.06 -24.67
C ALA A 37 -56.93 28.84 -23.80
N PHE A 38 -58.14 28.32 -23.98
CA PHE A 38 -58.65 27.13 -23.27
C PHE A 38 -58.11 25.80 -23.82
N SER A 39 -57.73 25.72 -25.09
CA SER A 39 -57.15 24.52 -25.70
C SER A 39 -55.63 24.44 -25.56
N SER A 40 -55.00 25.47 -24.98
CA SER A 40 -53.56 25.50 -24.75
C SER A 40 -53.21 24.95 -23.37
N SER A 41 -52.23 24.06 -23.36
CA SER A 41 -51.62 23.49 -22.16
C SER A 41 -50.43 24.35 -21.72
N VAL A 42 -50.02 24.20 -20.46
CA VAL A 42 -48.82 24.84 -19.91
C VAL A 42 -47.81 23.77 -19.55
N VAL A 43 -46.61 23.87 -20.10
CA VAL A 43 -45.47 23.05 -19.71
C VAL A 43 -44.52 23.90 -18.88
N THR A 44 -44.19 23.43 -17.68
CA THR A 44 -43.14 24.02 -16.84
C THR A 44 -41.82 23.33 -17.15
N ILE A 45 -40.84 24.10 -17.61
CA ILE A 45 -39.49 23.61 -17.91
C ILE A 45 -38.55 24.04 -16.78
N THR A 46 -37.82 23.09 -16.19
CA THR A 46 -36.81 23.34 -15.16
C THR A 46 -35.42 23.02 -15.71
N ASP A 47 -34.50 23.98 -15.62
CA ASP A 47 -33.11 23.89 -16.04
C ASP A 47 -32.21 24.40 -14.91
N GLY A 48 -31.75 23.47 -14.05
CA GLY A 48 -31.13 23.82 -12.77
C GLY A 48 -32.06 24.71 -11.94
N ASP A 49 -31.57 25.88 -11.54
CA ASP A 49 -32.33 26.87 -10.77
C ASP A 49 -33.31 27.71 -11.61
N ARG A 50 -33.31 27.55 -12.94
CA ARG A 50 -34.16 28.34 -13.85
C ARG A 50 -35.45 27.60 -14.13
N THR A 51 -36.56 28.34 -14.16
CA THR A 51 -37.88 27.79 -14.53
C THR A 51 -38.53 28.63 -15.61
N TYR A 52 -39.08 27.97 -16.63
CA TYR A 52 -39.79 28.57 -17.75
C TYR A 52 -41.21 28.00 -17.81
N SER A 53 -42.18 28.82 -18.21
CA SER A 53 -43.55 28.36 -18.44
C SER A 53 -43.94 28.58 -19.89
N ILE A 54 -44.08 27.50 -20.64
CA ILE A 54 -44.38 27.52 -22.07
C ILE A 54 -45.83 27.12 -22.28
N ARG A 55 -46.61 28.04 -22.86
CA ARG A 55 -47.96 27.75 -23.32
C ARG A 55 -47.90 27.08 -24.69
N THR A 56 -48.51 25.91 -24.85
CA THR A 56 -48.36 25.07 -26.04
C THR A 56 -49.64 24.32 -26.39
N SER A 57 -49.82 24.01 -27.67
CA SER A 57 -50.79 23.01 -28.14
C SER A 57 -50.11 21.74 -28.66
N ARG A 58 -48.78 21.70 -28.65
CA ARG A 58 -47.94 20.59 -29.10
C ARG A 58 -47.33 19.87 -27.89
N ASP A 59 -47.40 18.56 -27.90
CA ASP A 59 -46.80 17.65 -26.92
C ASP A 59 -45.50 17.07 -27.49
N ASP A 60 -44.50 17.94 -27.71
CA ASP A 60 -43.25 17.61 -28.41
C ASP A 60 -42.08 18.31 -27.72
N VAL A 61 -41.12 17.52 -27.22
CA VAL A 61 -39.98 18.02 -26.43
C VAL A 61 -39.13 19.00 -27.23
N SER A 62 -38.80 18.67 -28.48
CA SER A 62 -37.96 19.51 -29.34
C SER A 62 -38.58 20.89 -29.56
N TYR A 63 -39.88 20.95 -29.85
CA TYR A 63 -40.62 22.21 -29.96
C TYR A 63 -40.65 23.01 -28.66
N LEU A 64 -40.82 22.34 -27.51
CA LEU A 64 -40.85 23.00 -26.21
C LEU A 64 -39.51 23.65 -25.87
N LEU A 65 -38.41 22.93 -26.12
CA LEU A 65 -37.05 23.43 -25.94
C LEU A 65 -36.74 24.60 -26.90
N GLU A 66 -37.07 24.46 -28.20
CA GLU A 66 -36.91 25.52 -29.20
C GLU A 66 -37.69 26.80 -28.81
N LYS A 67 -38.95 26.64 -28.41
CA LYS A 67 -39.81 27.74 -27.99
C LYS A 67 -39.33 28.43 -26.71
N ALA A 68 -38.67 27.68 -25.82
CA ALA A 68 -38.02 28.22 -24.64
C ALA A 68 -36.65 28.84 -24.93
N GLY A 69 -36.09 28.66 -26.13
CA GLY A 69 -34.75 29.10 -26.49
C GLY A 69 -33.65 28.30 -25.79
N ILE A 70 -33.93 27.05 -25.42
CA ILE A 70 -33.02 26.19 -24.67
C ILE A 70 -32.39 25.16 -25.61
N THR A 71 -31.06 25.08 -25.59
CA THR A 71 -30.29 24.01 -26.25
C THR A 71 -29.82 23.00 -25.22
N VAL A 72 -29.89 21.71 -25.57
CA VAL A 72 -29.42 20.60 -24.73
C VAL A 72 -28.24 19.88 -25.38
N SER A 73 -27.29 19.45 -24.55
CA SER A 73 -26.19 18.57 -24.96
C SER A 73 -26.69 17.13 -25.12
N ALA A 74 -25.94 16.30 -25.86
CA ALA A 74 -26.19 14.87 -25.94
C ALA A 74 -26.02 14.14 -24.59
N ASP A 75 -25.25 14.75 -23.68
CA ASP A 75 -24.99 14.21 -22.34
C ASP A 75 -26.00 14.69 -21.29
N ASP A 76 -26.79 15.73 -21.60
CA ASP A 76 -27.85 16.20 -20.72
C ASP A 76 -28.99 15.18 -20.70
N GLU A 77 -29.63 15.02 -19.55
CA GLU A 77 -30.81 14.16 -19.42
C GLU A 77 -32.07 15.03 -19.41
N VAL A 78 -33.02 14.70 -20.28
CA VAL A 78 -34.31 15.40 -20.39
C VAL A 78 -35.43 14.47 -19.95
N VAL A 79 -36.07 14.80 -18.83
CA VAL A 79 -37.19 14.04 -18.25
C VAL A 79 -38.48 14.80 -18.52
N TYR A 80 -39.36 14.23 -19.35
CA TYR A 80 -40.61 14.88 -19.73
C TYR A 80 -41.82 14.05 -19.28
N SER A 81 -42.78 14.70 -18.59
CA SER A 81 -43.98 14.03 -18.07
C SER A 81 -45.07 13.81 -19.12
N GLY A 82 -44.95 14.44 -20.29
CA GLY A 82 -46.08 14.63 -21.21
C GLY A 82 -47.07 15.67 -20.68
N ILE A 83 -48.06 16.01 -21.52
CA ILE A 83 -49.16 16.90 -21.14
C ILE A 83 -50.37 16.09 -20.67
N SER A 84 -50.83 16.36 -19.45
CA SER A 84 -52.06 15.80 -18.89
C SER A 84 -52.89 16.87 -18.19
N ASN A 85 -54.21 16.88 -18.41
CA ASN A 85 -55.13 17.89 -17.87
C ASN A 85 -54.68 19.35 -18.11
N GLY A 86 -54.08 19.61 -19.28
CA GLY A 86 -53.59 20.93 -19.65
C GLY A 86 -52.27 21.34 -19.00
N LYS A 87 -51.57 20.44 -18.31
CA LYS A 87 -50.29 20.71 -17.63
C LYS A 87 -49.25 19.64 -17.95
N GLY A 88 -47.98 20.03 -18.02
CA GLY A 88 -46.85 19.10 -18.12
C GLY A 88 -45.59 19.68 -17.45
N THR A 89 -44.62 18.83 -17.17
CA THR A 89 -43.31 19.21 -16.65
C THR A 89 -42.20 18.63 -17.51
N LEU A 90 -41.16 19.42 -17.75
CA LEU A 90 -39.94 19.04 -18.47
C LEU A 90 -38.76 19.44 -17.59
N GLN A 91 -37.98 18.46 -17.14
CA GLN A 91 -36.78 18.70 -16.34
C GLN A 91 -35.54 18.41 -17.17
N ILE A 92 -34.57 19.30 -17.09
CA ILE A 92 -33.27 19.17 -17.75
C ILE A 92 -32.23 19.00 -16.65
N ASN A 93 -31.64 17.80 -16.56
CA ASN A 93 -30.49 17.53 -15.72
C ASN A 93 -29.24 17.79 -16.55
N ARG A 94 -28.59 18.94 -16.31
CA ARG A 94 -27.40 19.35 -17.06
C ARG A 94 -26.21 18.47 -16.71
N ALA A 95 -25.51 17.98 -17.73
CA ALA A 95 -24.30 17.23 -17.55
C ALA A 95 -23.15 18.15 -17.12
N PHE A 96 -22.38 17.70 -16.14
CA PHE A 96 -21.16 18.34 -15.68
C PHE A 96 -19.99 17.37 -15.73
N ASN A 97 -18.77 17.92 -15.84
CA ASN A 97 -17.56 17.12 -15.85
C ASN A 97 -17.16 16.75 -14.43
N VAL A 98 -16.82 15.47 -14.25
CA VAL A 98 -16.15 14.91 -13.08
C VAL A 98 -14.79 14.40 -13.54
N GLN A 99 -13.75 14.79 -12.82
CA GLN A 99 -12.36 14.45 -13.13
C GLN A 99 -11.88 13.37 -12.17
N ILE A 100 -11.34 12.28 -12.72
CA ILE A 100 -10.81 11.14 -11.99
C ILE A 100 -9.34 10.97 -12.39
N LEU A 101 -8.43 11.13 -11.43
CA LEU A 101 -7.01 10.90 -11.62
C LEU A 101 -6.65 9.50 -11.10
N THR A 102 -6.10 8.64 -11.97
CA THR A 102 -5.65 7.29 -11.64
C THR A 102 -4.18 7.12 -11.97
N GLY A 103 -3.31 7.09 -10.95
CA GLY A 103 -1.87 7.28 -11.16
C GLY A 103 -1.60 8.59 -11.91
N ASP A 104 -1.09 8.49 -13.13
CA ASP A 104 -0.81 9.64 -14.00
C ASP A 104 -1.90 9.92 -15.06
N GLU A 105 -2.94 9.09 -15.14
CA GLU A 105 -4.00 9.22 -16.14
C GLU A 105 -5.19 10.03 -15.61
N LEU A 106 -5.57 11.10 -16.33
CA LEU A 106 -6.75 11.91 -16.02
C LEU A 106 -7.93 11.52 -16.91
N ILE A 107 -8.91 10.84 -16.33
CA ILE A 107 -10.16 10.46 -16.98
C ILE A 107 -11.22 11.52 -16.68
N THR A 108 -11.94 11.98 -17.70
CA THR A 108 -13.07 12.90 -17.54
C THR A 108 -14.37 12.20 -17.93
N VAL A 109 -15.31 12.14 -16.99
CA VAL A 109 -16.66 11.60 -17.23
C VAL A 109 -17.70 12.69 -17.08
N LYS A 110 -18.75 12.63 -17.90
CA LYS A 110 -19.90 13.54 -17.82
C LYS A 110 -21.00 12.91 -16.99
N MET A 111 -21.45 13.60 -15.95
CA MET A 111 -22.48 13.12 -15.02
C MET A 111 -23.64 14.10 -14.97
N THR A 112 -24.87 13.62 -14.83
CA THR A 112 -26.07 14.44 -14.58
C THR A 112 -26.48 14.44 -13.11
N GLY A 113 -25.71 13.73 -12.28
CA GLY A 113 -25.95 13.46 -10.86
C GLY A 113 -25.32 12.12 -10.48
N GLY A 114 -25.63 11.62 -9.28
CA GLY A 114 -25.11 10.35 -8.77
C GLY A 114 -23.95 10.50 -7.80
N THR A 115 -23.28 9.38 -7.52
CA THR A 115 -22.21 9.26 -6.53
C THR A 115 -20.83 9.16 -7.17
N VAL A 116 -19.79 9.25 -6.35
CA VAL A 116 -18.40 8.96 -6.75
C VAL A 116 -18.29 7.56 -7.35
N LEU A 117 -18.97 6.56 -6.76
CA LEU A 117 -19.00 5.19 -7.28
C LEU A 117 -19.62 5.12 -8.69
N ASP A 118 -20.70 5.86 -8.93
CA ASP A 118 -21.32 5.94 -10.27
C ASP A 118 -20.36 6.57 -11.29
N ALA A 119 -19.60 7.59 -10.88
CA ALA A 119 -18.60 8.22 -11.73
C ALA A 119 -17.42 7.28 -12.06
N LEU A 120 -16.92 6.53 -11.07
CA LEU A 120 -15.90 5.50 -11.28
C LEU A 120 -16.39 4.40 -12.23
N ALA A 121 -17.61 3.90 -12.02
CA ALA A 121 -18.22 2.90 -12.89
C ALA A 121 -18.38 3.42 -14.33
N LYS A 122 -18.78 4.69 -14.49
CA LYS A 122 -18.90 5.32 -15.83
C LYS A 122 -17.54 5.51 -16.50
N ALA A 123 -16.46 5.67 -15.73
CA ALA A 123 -15.08 5.68 -16.23
C ALA A 123 -14.56 4.29 -16.61
N GLY A 124 -15.34 3.22 -16.37
CA GLY A 124 -14.89 1.84 -16.58
C GLY A 124 -14.02 1.30 -15.45
N ILE A 125 -13.96 2.00 -14.31
CA ILE A 125 -13.21 1.60 -13.13
C ILE A 125 -14.10 0.71 -12.26
N SER A 126 -13.61 -0.48 -11.94
CA SER A 126 -14.26 -1.39 -10.99
C SER A 126 -13.67 -1.18 -9.60
N TYR A 127 -14.44 -0.55 -8.71
CA TYR A 127 -14.03 -0.29 -7.34
C TYR A 127 -14.02 -1.56 -6.47
N SER A 128 -12.95 -1.73 -5.70
CA SER A 128 -12.79 -2.72 -4.64
C SER A 128 -12.71 -2.03 -3.27
N ALA A 129 -13.03 -2.75 -2.18
CA ALA A 129 -12.95 -2.18 -0.83
C ALA A 129 -11.51 -1.88 -0.37
N ASP A 130 -10.51 -2.47 -1.03
CA ASP A 130 -9.10 -2.24 -0.74
C ASP A 130 -8.53 -1.03 -1.50
N ASP A 131 -9.23 -0.54 -2.52
CA ASP A 131 -8.82 0.60 -3.34
C ASP A 131 -8.78 1.91 -2.54
N ALA A 132 -7.88 2.81 -2.93
CA ALA A 132 -7.74 4.11 -2.29
C ALA A 132 -8.48 5.19 -3.09
N VAL A 133 -9.38 5.92 -2.43
CA VAL A 133 -10.11 7.06 -3.00
C VAL A 133 -10.03 8.24 -2.02
N ASN A 134 -9.76 9.45 -2.51
CA ASN A 134 -9.63 10.64 -1.65
C ASN A 134 -10.96 11.12 -1.05
N VAL A 135 -12.09 10.72 -1.63
CA VAL A 135 -13.44 11.11 -1.24
C VAL A 135 -14.29 9.89 -0.95
N ASP A 136 -15.32 10.05 -0.14
CA ASP A 136 -16.27 8.98 0.15
C ASP A 136 -16.95 8.52 -1.15
N VAL A 137 -16.86 7.23 -1.45
CA VAL A 137 -17.40 6.63 -2.68
C VAL A 137 -18.93 6.76 -2.80
N ASN A 138 -19.64 6.97 -1.68
CA ASN A 138 -21.08 7.19 -1.66
C ASN A 138 -21.46 8.68 -1.67
N SER A 139 -20.49 9.58 -1.61
CA SER A 139 -20.76 11.02 -1.69
C SER A 139 -21.24 11.41 -3.09
N ALA A 140 -22.15 12.38 -3.13
CA ALA A 140 -22.67 12.90 -4.39
C ALA A 140 -21.60 13.66 -5.16
N VAL A 141 -21.53 13.45 -6.47
CA VAL A 141 -20.66 14.23 -7.36
C VAL A 141 -21.34 15.53 -7.79
N SER A 142 -20.53 16.56 -7.99
CA SER A 142 -20.94 17.88 -8.46
C SER A 142 -19.96 18.43 -9.51
N GLU A 143 -20.33 19.52 -10.17
CA GLU A 143 -19.51 20.16 -11.18
C GLU A 143 -18.11 20.51 -10.63
N GLY A 144 -17.07 20.01 -11.30
CA GLY A 144 -15.68 20.26 -10.90
C GLY A 144 -15.16 19.35 -9.77
N SER A 145 -15.90 18.30 -9.39
CA SER A 145 -15.41 17.28 -8.46
C SER A 145 -14.10 16.66 -8.97
N GLN A 146 -13.10 16.60 -8.08
CA GLN A 146 -11.79 16.00 -8.34
C GLN A 146 -11.62 14.76 -7.48
N ILE A 147 -11.60 13.61 -8.13
CA ILE A 147 -11.46 12.29 -7.51
C ILE A 147 -10.07 11.79 -7.84
N THR A 148 -9.33 11.32 -6.85
CA THR A 148 -8.13 10.50 -7.06
C THR A 148 -8.49 9.06 -6.71
N TYR A 149 -8.14 8.13 -7.59
CA TYR A 149 -8.41 6.72 -7.43
C TYR A 149 -7.12 5.95 -7.67
N ASP A 150 -6.74 5.07 -6.74
CA ASP A 150 -5.66 4.12 -6.92
C ASP A 150 -6.18 2.70 -6.68
N SER A 151 -6.02 1.81 -7.67
CA SER A 151 -6.39 0.41 -7.51
C SER A 151 -5.39 -0.30 -6.61
N VAL A 152 -5.87 -1.12 -5.68
CA VAL A 152 -5.01 -1.85 -4.73
C VAL A 152 -5.33 -3.33 -4.81
N ASP A 153 -4.31 -4.13 -5.12
CA ASP A 153 -4.41 -5.59 -5.16
C ASP A 153 -3.27 -6.24 -4.36
N TYR A 154 -3.46 -7.50 -3.98
CA TYR A 154 -2.48 -8.30 -3.27
C TYR A 154 -2.24 -9.63 -3.98
N GLN A 155 -1.00 -9.87 -4.37
CA GLN A 155 -0.57 -11.13 -4.98
C GLN A 155 0.35 -11.91 -4.05
N TYR A 156 0.20 -13.24 -4.02
CA TYR A 156 1.13 -14.14 -3.36
C TYR A 156 2.04 -14.78 -4.40
N VAL A 157 3.34 -14.59 -4.24
CA VAL A 157 4.39 -15.14 -5.13
C VAL A 157 5.28 -16.05 -4.33
N THR A 158 5.55 -17.25 -4.83
CA THR A 158 6.49 -18.19 -4.22
C THR A 158 7.80 -18.23 -4.98
N GLU A 159 8.92 -18.29 -4.27
CA GLU A 159 10.26 -18.39 -4.83
C GLU A 159 11.09 -19.39 -4.03
N ASN A 160 11.86 -20.23 -4.74
CA ASN A 160 12.80 -21.15 -4.12
C ASN A 160 14.19 -20.51 -4.06
N ILE A 161 14.74 -20.44 -2.85
CA ILE A 161 16.08 -19.94 -2.57
C ILE A 161 16.98 -21.13 -2.22
N ILE A 162 18.10 -21.23 -2.92
CA ILE A 162 19.16 -22.19 -2.62
C ILE A 162 20.01 -21.63 -1.47
N ILE A 163 20.26 -22.46 -0.48
CA ILE A 163 21.19 -22.18 0.60
C ILE A 163 22.44 -23.00 0.34
N GLU A 164 23.47 -22.35 -0.18
CA GLU A 164 24.73 -23.01 -0.48
C GLU A 164 25.34 -23.61 0.80
N HIS A 165 25.89 -24.81 0.67
CA HIS A 165 26.62 -25.46 1.76
C HIS A 165 28.06 -24.97 1.84
N ASP A 166 28.51 -24.66 3.06
CA ASP A 166 29.94 -24.41 3.30
C ASP A 166 30.76 -25.71 3.39
N THR A 167 32.06 -25.60 3.07
CA THR A 167 33.06 -26.67 3.21
C THR A 167 34.06 -26.34 4.31
N THR A 168 34.19 -27.21 5.33
CA THR A 168 35.19 -27.09 6.40
C THR A 168 36.29 -28.13 6.24
N THR A 169 37.54 -27.68 6.28
CA THR A 169 38.72 -28.56 6.28
C THR A 169 39.40 -28.58 7.64
N GLU A 170 39.55 -29.75 8.23
CA GLU A 170 40.30 -29.95 9.48
C GLU A 170 41.58 -30.75 9.24
N TYR A 171 42.61 -30.48 10.05
CA TYR A 171 43.88 -31.17 9.95
C TYR A 171 44.04 -32.19 11.09
N SER A 172 44.59 -33.37 10.77
CA SER A 172 44.78 -34.44 11.75
C SER A 172 46.17 -35.05 11.64
N SER A 173 46.84 -35.18 12.78
CA SER A 173 48.11 -35.92 12.89
C SER A 173 47.93 -37.44 12.94
N LYS A 174 46.68 -37.93 12.86
CA LYS A 174 46.36 -39.37 12.82
C LYS A 174 46.35 -39.94 11.41
N LEU A 175 46.21 -39.09 10.39
CA LEU A 175 46.22 -39.47 8.97
C LEU A 175 47.57 -39.07 8.36
N ASP A 176 48.02 -39.87 7.40
CA ASP A 176 49.31 -39.65 6.74
C ASP A 176 49.29 -38.35 5.95
N LYS A 177 50.44 -37.67 5.89
CA LYS A 177 50.53 -36.36 5.23
C LYS A 177 50.03 -36.44 3.78
N GLY A 178 48.99 -35.66 3.47
CA GLY A 178 48.35 -35.61 2.16
C GLY A 178 47.20 -36.58 1.94
N GLU A 179 46.93 -37.50 2.89
CA GLU A 179 45.73 -38.33 2.87
C GLU A 179 44.49 -37.47 3.24
N THR A 180 43.44 -37.54 2.41
CA THR A 180 42.19 -36.80 2.62
C THR A 180 41.06 -37.75 2.95
N LYS A 181 40.23 -37.41 3.94
CA LYS A 181 39.02 -38.16 4.29
C LYS A 181 37.82 -37.24 4.43
N THR A 182 36.83 -37.38 3.55
CA THR A 182 35.52 -36.73 3.69
C THR A 182 34.74 -37.40 4.83
N VAL A 183 34.25 -36.58 5.75
CA VAL A 183 33.48 -36.98 6.94
C VAL A 183 31.99 -36.76 6.71
N SER A 184 31.62 -35.72 5.95
CA SER A 184 30.26 -35.42 5.52
C SER A 184 30.30 -34.81 4.13
N GLU A 185 29.46 -35.30 3.23
CA GLU A 185 29.25 -34.69 1.90
C GLU A 185 28.42 -33.42 2.05
N GLY A 186 28.75 -32.41 1.25
CA GLY A 186 28.01 -31.16 1.17
C GLY A 186 26.73 -31.30 0.36
N VAL A 187 25.62 -30.76 0.88
CA VAL A 187 24.34 -30.73 0.19
C VAL A 187 23.68 -29.38 0.43
N ASP A 188 23.40 -28.65 -0.64
CA ASP A 188 22.69 -27.37 -0.55
C ASP A 188 21.30 -27.55 0.08
N GLY A 189 20.91 -26.56 0.88
CA GLY A 189 19.54 -26.44 1.36
C GLY A 189 18.64 -25.77 0.33
N ILE A 190 17.33 -25.96 0.47
CA ILE A 190 16.32 -25.28 -0.34
C ILE A 190 15.24 -24.74 0.59
N LYS A 191 14.98 -23.43 0.48
CA LYS A 191 13.84 -22.78 1.12
C LYS A 191 12.85 -22.29 0.08
N GLU A 192 11.56 -22.45 0.34
CA GLU A 192 10.49 -21.80 -0.39
C GLU A 192 10.01 -20.59 0.43
N LEU A 193 10.14 -19.39 -0.12
CA LEU A 193 9.58 -18.17 0.46
C LEU A 193 8.30 -17.79 -0.28
N THR A 194 7.25 -17.46 0.47
CA THR A 194 6.04 -16.83 -0.08
C THR A 194 6.06 -15.35 0.27
N TYR A 195 6.02 -14.50 -0.75
CA TYR A 195 5.90 -13.05 -0.64
C TYR A 195 4.45 -12.63 -0.86
N ARG A 196 3.95 -11.71 -0.03
CA ARG A 196 2.75 -10.92 -0.35
C ARG A 196 3.24 -9.61 -0.96
N GLN A 197 2.86 -9.38 -2.21
CA GLN A 197 3.12 -8.15 -2.94
C GLN A 197 1.88 -7.26 -2.90
N LYS A 198 2.04 -6.00 -2.49
CA LYS A 198 1.01 -4.96 -2.65
C LYS A 198 1.22 -4.31 -4.01
N ILE A 199 0.19 -4.37 -4.83
CA ILE A 199 0.18 -3.82 -6.19
C ILE A 199 -0.71 -2.59 -6.16
N VAL A 200 -0.16 -1.44 -6.55
CA VAL A 200 -0.92 -0.19 -6.69
C VAL A 200 -0.85 0.24 -8.15
N ASN A 201 -2.00 0.41 -8.80
CA ASN A 201 -2.10 0.76 -10.24
C ASN A 201 -1.30 -0.19 -11.16
N GLY A 202 -1.21 -1.47 -10.81
CA GLY A 202 -0.48 -2.48 -11.57
C GLY A 202 1.02 -2.58 -11.27
N GLU A 203 1.57 -1.70 -10.42
CA GLU A 203 2.98 -1.73 -10.01
C GLU A 203 3.16 -2.29 -8.59
N VAL A 204 4.18 -3.13 -8.40
CA VAL A 204 4.52 -3.64 -7.06
C VAL A 204 5.18 -2.53 -6.26
N VAL A 205 4.48 -2.01 -5.25
CA VAL A 205 4.98 -0.94 -4.37
C VAL A 205 5.52 -1.46 -3.05
N GLU A 206 5.14 -2.68 -2.66
CA GLU A 206 5.58 -3.32 -1.42
C GLU A 206 5.67 -4.84 -1.62
N SER A 207 6.68 -5.49 -1.06
CA SER A 207 6.82 -6.95 -1.04
C SER A 207 7.30 -7.39 0.34
N ALA A 208 6.57 -8.31 0.97
CA ALA A 208 6.89 -8.81 2.31
C ALA A 208 6.80 -10.34 2.38
N VAL A 209 7.78 -10.99 3.01
CA VAL A 209 7.76 -12.44 3.22
C VAL A 209 6.69 -12.80 4.25
N VAL A 210 5.66 -13.52 3.80
CA VAL A 210 4.55 -13.96 4.65
C VAL A 210 4.73 -15.40 5.12
N ASN A 211 5.36 -16.27 4.34
CA ASN A 211 5.63 -17.66 4.70
C ASN A 211 7.05 -18.09 4.28
N GLU A 212 7.65 -18.99 5.06
CA GLU A 212 8.96 -19.60 4.81
C GLU A 212 8.84 -21.10 5.11
N THR A 213 9.12 -21.94 4.12
CA THR A 213 9.12 -23.40 4.25
C THR A 213 10.51 -23.92 3.89
N VAL A 214 11.12 -24.73 4.76
CA VAL A 214 12.35 -25.46 4.40
C VAL A 214 11.96 -26.72 3.64
N LEU A 215 12.35 -26.80 2.37
CA LEU A 215 12.11 -27.99 1.53
C LEU A 215 13.26 -29.00 1.67
N GLN A 216 14.47 -28.51 1.90
CA GLN A 216 15.66 -29.32 2.09
C GLN A 216 16.62 -28.62 3.07
N ASP A 217 17.03 -29.32 4.12
CA ASP A 217 18.05 -28.83 5.04
C ASP A 217 19.42 -28.81 4.36
N VAL A 218 20.21 -27.77 4.62
CA VAL A 218 21.62 -27.70 4.17
C VAL A 218 22.49 -28.61 5.02
N VAL A 219 23.41 -29.33 4.37
CA VAL A 219 24.42 -30.17 5.01
C VAL A 219 25.79 -29.64 4.61
N HIS A 220 26.58 -29.19 5.58
CA HIS A 220 27.93 -28.69 5.32
C HIS A 220 28.91 -29.82 5.00
N GLU A 221 29.81 -29.59 4.05
CA GLU A 221 30.87 -30.53 3.73
C GLU A 221 31.96 -30.46 4.81
N LYS A 222 32.45 -31.63 5.25
CA LYS A 222 33.59 -31.69 6.17
C LYS A 222 34.64 -32.66 5.66
N THR A 223 35.86 -32.16 5.46
CA THR A 223 37.01 -32.94 4.98
C THR A 223 38.17 -32.87 5.98
N ILE A 224 38.84 -33.99 6.24
CA ILE A 224 40.04 -34.06 7.09
C ILE A 224 41.27 -34.32 6.23
N ILE A 225 42.32 -33.51 6.41
CA ILE A 225 43.62 -33.69 5.75
C ILE A 225 44.66 -34.16 6.76
N GLY A 226 45.39 -35.23 6.41
CA GLY A 226 46.48 -35.76 7.20
C GLY A 226 47.71 -34.85 7.22
N THR A 227 48.32 -34.74 8.41
CA THR A 227 49.54 -33.94 8.68
C THR A 227 50.65 -34.78 9.29
N LYS A 228 50.44 -36.10 9.45
CA LYS A 228 51.45 -36.98 10.01
C LYS A 228 52.60 -37.13 9.02
N GLU A 229 53.69 -36.42 9.30
CA GLU A 229 54.94 -36.58 8.57
C GLU A 229 55.42 -38.04 8.70
N PRO A 230 55.97 -38.63 7.63
CA PRO A 230 56.63 -39.92 7.75
C PRO A 230 57.80 -39.79 8.73
N VAL A 231 57.84 -40.67 9.73
CA VAL A 231 58.92 -40.70 10.72
C VAL A 231 60.24 -40.97 9.97
N LYS A 232 61.08 -39.94 9.87
CA LYS A 232 62.48 -40.15 9.50
C LYS A 232 63.18 -40.75 10.71
N GLU A 233 63.71 -41.94 10.54
CA GLU A 233 64.59 -42.61 11.49
C GLU A 233 65.84 -41.74 11.70
N VAL A 234 66.00 -41.15 12.88
CA VAL A 234 67.21 -40.43 13.26
C VAL A 234 67.56 -40.77 14.71
N GLU A 235 68.82 -41.18 14.87
CA GLU A 235 69.42 -41.80 16.05
C GLU A 235 69.43 -40.92 17.31
N GLU A 236 69.39 -41.64 18.43
CA GLU A 236 69.33 -41.19 19.82
C GLU A 236 70.60 -40.46 20.29
N THR A 237 70.45 -39.41 21.11
CA THR A 237 71.40 -39.11 22.19
C THR A 237 70.73 -38.30 23.31
N GLN A 238 71.03 -38.70 24.56
CA GLN A 238 70.33 -38.34 25.80
C GLN A 238 71.00 -37.19 26.59
N GLU A 239 70.29 -36.81 27.68
CA GLU A 239 70.67 -35.98 28.87
C GLU A 239 70.41 -34.46 28.78
N THR A 240 69.91 -33.74 29.80
CA THR A 240 69.48 -34.05 31.19
C THR A 240 68.58 -32.93 31.76
N ALA A 241 67.78 -33.34 32.75
CA ALA A 241 66.93 -32.66 33.75
C ALA A 241 67.06 -31.15 34.07
N ALA A 242 65.90 -30.50 34.30
CA ALA A 242 65.55 -29.89 35.59
C ALA A 242 64.05 -29.54 35.66
N ALA A 243 63.49 -29.62 36.85
CA ALA A 243 62.06 -29.68 37.17
C ALA A 243 61.44 -28.33 37.59
N VAL A 244 60.10 -28.35 37.72
CA VAL A 244 59.26 -27.80 38.82
C VAL A 244 58.12 -26.84 38.38
N GLU A 245 56.91 -27.24 38.80
CA GLU A 245 55.66 -26.50 39.11
C GLU A 245 54.73 -25.91 38.02
N THR A 246 53.52 -26.45 38.00
CA THR A 246 52.23 -25.72 37.85
C THR A 246 51.86 -25.07 39.22
N PRO A 247 50.89 -24.13 39.37
CA PRO A 247 49.77 -23.77 38.48
C PRO A 247 49.38 -22.26 38.43
N LYS A 248 48.31 -21.97 37.66
CA LYS A 248 47.28 -20.89 37.79
C LYS A 248 47.20 -19.88 36.65
N THR A 249 46.09 -20.02 35.91
CA THR A 249 45.07 -19.01 35.61
C THR A 249 45.38 -17.58 36.05
N GLU A 250 45.60 -16.70 35.07
CA GLU A 250 45.39 -15.27 35.19
C GLU A 250 44.46 -14.82 34.06
N SER A 251 43.32 -14.28 34.49
CA SER A 251 42.35 -13.55 33.71
C SER A 251 42.97 -12.26 33.18
N LYS A 252 43.05 -12.14 31.86
CA LYS A 252 43.42 -10.88 31.18
C LYS A 252 42.14 -10.11 30.83
N PRO A 253 42.01 -8.83 31.21
CA PRO A 253 40.85 -8.03 30.85
C PRO A 253 40.88 -7.77 29.34
N ALA A 254 39.87 -8.23 28.62
CA ALA A 254 39.72 -7.97 27.19
C ALA A 254 39.30 -6.51 26.97
N SER A 255 40.30 -5.67 26.77
CA SER A 255 40.14 -4.37 26.12
C SER A 255 39.81 -4.60 24.64
N ASN A 256 38.65 -4.11 24.23
CA ASN A 256 38.02 -4.11 22.90
C ASN A 256 39.00 -4.14 21.69
N SER A 257 39.18 -5.31 21.08
CA SER A 257 39.77 -5.46 19.74
C SER A 257 39.17 -6.70 19.08
N GLY A 258 37.95 -6.59 18.56
CA GLY A 258 37.25 -7.69 17.89
C GLY A 258 35.73 -7.55 17.83
N THR A 259 35.14 -6.55 18.49
CA THR A 259 33.69 -6.30 18.46
C THR A 259 33.31 -5.25 17.43
N VAL A 260 32.12 -5.37 16.83
CA VAL A 260 31.58 -4.39 15.87
C VAL A 260 31.18 -3.09 16.59
N SER A 261 30.52 -3.20 17.74
CA SER A 261 30.01 -2.04 18.47
C SER A 261 31.14 -1.24 19.14
N PRO A 262 31.15 0.10 18.96
CA PRO A 262 32.08 0.99 19.66
C PRO A 262 31.61 1.35 21.07
N LEU A 263 30.38 0.98 21.46
CA LEU A 263 29.84 1.32 22.77
C LEU A 263 30.60 0.60 23.88
N THR A 264 30.78 1.29 25.01
CA THR A 264 31.45 0.74 26.19
C THR A 264 30.42 0.58 27.32
N PRO A 265 30.30 -0.61 27.93
CA PRO A 265 29.39 -0.83 29.03
C PRO A 265 29.86 -0.08 30.29
N SER A 266 28.90 0.30 31.14
CA SER A 266 29.20 0.97 32.42
C SER A 266 29.97 0.08 33.41
N ARG A 267 29.88 -1.24 33.24
CA ARG A 267 30.60 -2.27 34.01
C ARG A 267 31.26 -3.27 33.05
N PRO A 268 32.45 -3.82 33.37
CA PRO A 268 33.06 -4.85 32.55
C PRO A 268 32.15 -6.07 32.39
N ILE A 269 32.08 -6.61 31.17
CA ILE A 269 31.37 -7.85 30.88
C ILE A 269 32.39 -8.99 30.94
N GLU A 270 32.19 -9.92 31.86
CA GLU A 270 33.01 -11.13 31.94
C GLU A 270 32.57 -12.10 30.84
N LEU A 271 33.53 -12.56 30.02
CA LEU A 271 33.30 -13.46 28.90
C LEU A 271 33.97 -14.82 29.15
N ASP A 272 33.35 -15.88 28.63
CA ASP A 272 33.93 -17.22 28.61
C ASP A 272 35.00 -17.37 27.51
N ALA A 273 35.56 -18.57 27.36
CA ALA A 273 36.57 -18.88 26.35
C ALA A 273 36.07 -18.72 24.90
N ASN A 274 34.76 -18.67 24.69
CA ASN A 274 34.12 -18.51 23.38
C ASN A 274 33.59 -17.08 23.16
N GLY A 275 33.92 -16.14 24.05
CA GLY A 275 33.49 -14.75 23.93
C GLY A 275 32.03 -14.49 24.32
N ARG A 276 31.39 -15.41 25.06
CA ARG A 276 30.00 -15.27 25.54
C ARG A 276 29.96 -14.77 26.98
N PRO A 277 29.02 -13.87 27.34
CA PRO A 277 28.86 -13.41 28.72
C PRO A 277 28.59 -14.55 29.70
N VAL A 278 29.34 -14.59 30.80
CA VAL A 278 29.09 -15.57 31.88
C VAL A 278 28.00 -15.11 32.84
N ASN A 279 27.81 -13.80 32.97
CA ASN A 279 26.80 -13.18 33.83
C ASN A 279 25.80 -12.42 32.97
N TYR A 280 24.56 -12.89 32.94
CA TYR A 280 23.45 -12.28 32.22
C TYR A 280 22.12 -12.61 32.90
N GLN A 281 21.12 -11.75 32.72
CA GLN A 281 19.78 -11.94 33.26
C GLN A 281 18.96 -12.92 32.43
N LYS A 282 19.09 -12.83 31.09
CA LYS A 282 18.31 -13.64 30.15
C LYS A 282 19.07 -13.84 28.84
N LEU A 283 19.02 -15.06 28.30
CA LEU A 283 19.45 -15.36 26.95
C LEU A 283 18.21 -15.43 26.04
N ILE A 284 18.25 -14.67 24.94
CA ILE A 284 17.26 -14.71 23.87
C ILE A 284 17.98 -15.16 22.60
N THR A 285 17.44 -16.16 21.90
CA THR A 285 17.96 -16.59 20.61
C THR A 285 16.98 -16.23 19.51
N GLY A 286 17.49 -15.93 18.32
CA GLY A 286 16.64 -15.71 17.15
C GLY A 286 17.37 -15.06 16.00
N LYS A 287 16.61 -14.62 14.99
CA LYS A 287 17.17 -14.03 13.77
C LYS A 287 17.50 -12.55 14.01
N ALA A 288 18.68 -12.13 13.59
CA ALA A 288 19.07 -10.73 13.48
C ALA A 288 19.22 -10.32 12.01
N THR A 289 18.78 -9.10 11.72
CA THR A 289 19.07 -8.39 10.46
C THR A 289 20.08 -7.27 10.73
N ALA A 290 20.52 -6.62 9.65
CA ALA A 290 21.33 -5.42 9.73
C ALA A 290 20.71 -4.30 8.89
N TYR A 291 20.78 -3.07 9.39
CA TYR A 291 20.35 -1.87 8.69
C TYR A 291 21.38 -0.75 8.81
N SER A 292 21.37 0.15 7.85
CA SER A 292 22.21 1.35 7.80
C SER A 292 21.35 2.58 7.49
N PRO A 293 21.78 3.79 7.85
CA PRO A 293 20.91 4.97 7.84
C PRO A 293 20.65 5.50 6.41
N ARG A 294 19.55 6.26 6.27
CA ARG A 294 19.54 7.49 5.46
C ARG A 294 20.02 8.62 6.39
N ASP A 295 20.96 9.45 5.94
CA ASP A 295 21.68 10.44 6.77
C ASP A 295 20.81 11.19 7.81
N GLY A 296 21.29 11.25 9.06
CA GLY A 296 20.72 12.12 10.09
C GLY A 296 19.55 11.58 10.93
N GLY A 297 19.32 10.26 10.94
CA GLY A 297 18.24 9.62 11.70
C GLY A 297 18.36 9.67 13.23
N PHE A 298 17.21 9.61 13.91
CA PHE A 298 17.08 9.45 15.36
C PHE A 298 16.41 8.10 15.65
N THR A 299 16.79 7.46 16.74
CA THR A 299 16.14 6.24 17.23
C THR A 299 14.77 6.54 17.85
N ALA A 300 13.93 5.54 18.07
CA ALA A 300 12.64 5.69 18.74
C ALA A 300 12.73 6.36 20.14
N THR A 301 13.84 6.20 20.86
CA THR A 301 14.10 6.89 22.14
C THR A 301 14.59 8.34 22.00
N GLY A 302 14.79 8.83 20.76
CA GLY A 302 15.24 10.19 20.46
C GLY A 302 16.75 10.40 20.50
N LYS A 303 17.56 9.33 20.59
CA LYS A 303 19.03 9.43 20.48
C LYS A 303 19.46 9.48 19.02
N ARG A 304 20.62 10.07 18.74
CA ARG A 304 21.23 9.94 17.41
C ARG A 304 21.59 8.47 17.17
N VAL A 305 21.19 7.95 16.00
CA VAL A 305 21.52 6.57 15.62
C VAL A 305 23.03 6.40 15.47
N GLN A 306 23.56 5.27 15.94
CA GLN A 306 24.96 4.86 15.82
C GLN A 306 25.09 3.34 16.02
N VAL A 307 26.24 2.77 15.62
CA VAL A 307 26.54 1.36 15.86
C VAL A 307 26.50 1.08 17.36
N GLY A 308 25.81 -0.01 17.74
CA GLY A 308 25.51 -0.37 19.12
C GLY A 308 24.10 0.04 19.58
N TYR A 309 23.40 0.92 18.88
CA TYR A 309 21.96 1.16 19.10
C TYR A 309 21.15 0.26 18.18
N VAL A 310 20.40 -0.66 18.77
CA VAL A 310 19.72 -1.73 18.04
C VAL A 310 18.21 -1.55 18.08
N ALA A 311 17.55 -2.00 17.01
CA ALA A 311 16.11 -2.00 16.89
C ALA A 311 15.54 -3.31 17.45
N VAL A 312 14.58 -3.21 18.36
CA VAL A 312 13.94 -4.36 19.02
C VAL A 312 12.42 -4.20 19.07
N ASP A 313 11.72 -5.25 19.47
CA ASP A 313 10.35 -5.13 19.96
C ASP A 313 10.38 -4.71 21.44
N PRO A 314 9.94 -3.49 21.82
CA PRO A 314 10.00 -3.00 23.19
C PRO A 314 9.10 -3.77 24.16
N ASP A 315 8.10 -4.50 23.67
CA ASP A 315 7.25 -5.36 24.49
C ASP A 315 8.01 -6.65 24.93
N ILE A 316 9.09 -7.01 24.22
CA ILE A 316 9.94 -8.18 24.50
C ILE A 316 11.26 -7.76 25.16
N ILE A 317 11.90 -6.72 24.63
CA ILE A 317 13.16 -6.14 25.13
C ILE A 317 12.93 -4.64 25.32
N PRO A 318 12.60 -4.18 26.55
CA PRO A 318 12.32 -2.77 26.81
C PRO A 318 13.47 -1.84 26.41
N TYR A 319 13.15 -0.61 26.03
CA TYR A 319 14.20 0.37 25.73
C TYR A 319 15.14 0.64 26.91
N GLY A 320 16.39 0.97 26.59
CA GLY A 320 17.47 1.14 27.57
C GLY A 320 18.04 -0.17 28.09
N THR A 321 17.50 -1.32 27.69
CA THR A 321 18.07 -2.62 28.05
C THR A 321 19.47 -2.76 27.45
N GLU A 322 20.42 -3.08 28.31
CA GLU A 322 21.81 -3.38 27.97
C GLU A 322 21.93 -4.82 27.45
N LEU A 323 22.55 -4.98 26.30
CA LEU A 323 22.66 -6.25 25.58
C LEU A 323 24.11 -6.56 25.25
N TYR A 324 24.41 -7.85 25.08
CA TYR A 324 25.60 -8.31 24.38
C TYR A 324 25.16 -9.30 23.30
N ILE A 325 25.57 -9.06 22.06
CA ILE A 325 25.08 -9.80 20.90
C ILE A 325 26.24 -10.46 20.16
N ILE A 326 26.11 -11.76 19.94
CA ILE A 326 27.04 -12.59 19.18
C ILE A 326 26.23 -13.47 18.21
N THR A 327 26.77 -13.75 17.03
CA THR A 327 26.15 -14.75 16.14
C THR A 327 26.23 -16.13 16.79
N ALA A 328 25.23 -16.98 16.58
CA ALA A 328 25.14 -18.27 17.25
C ALA A 328 26.31 -19.22 16.91
N ASP A 329 26.92 -19.05 15.74
CA ASP A 329 28.13 -19.73 15.29
C ASP A 329 29.44 -19.12 15.85
N GLY A 330 29.34 -18.00 16.57
CA GLY A 330 30.48 -17.28 17.15
C GLY A 330 31.34 -16.52 16.13
N SER A 331 30.95 -16.48 14.85
CA SER A 331 31.79 -15.88 13.79
C SER A 331 31.85 -14.35 13.84
N ILE A 332 30.80 -13.70 14.34
CA ILE A 332 30.73 -12.24 14.51
C ILE A 332 30.30 -11.91 15.93
N VAL A 333 31.14 -11.14 16.61
CA VAL A 333 30.79 -10.52 17.89
C VAL A 333 30.34 -9.09 17.61
N TYR A 334 29.02 -8.85 17.59
CA TYR A 334 28.52 -7.49 17.51
C TYR A 334 28.90 -6.71 18.77
N GLY A 335 28.85 -7.38 19.92
CA GLY A 335 29.34 -6.87 21.21
C GLY A 335 28.26 -6.15 22.01
N TYR A 336 28.68 -5.21 22.85
CA TYR A 336 27.78 -4.46 23.73
C TYR A 336 26.85 -3.54 22.93
N ALA A 337 25.56 -3.61 23.21
CA ALA A 337 24.52 -2.86 22.52
C ALA A 337 23.46 -2.38 23.51
N VAL A 338 22.65 -1.40 23.09
CA VAL A 338 21.52 -0.88 23.86
C VAL A 338 20.27 -0.84 22.98
N ALA A 339 19.16 -1.32 23.52
CA ALA A 339 17.84 -1.23 22.87
C ALA A 339 17.38 0.24 22.86
N GLU A 340 17.51 0.92 21.73
CA GLU A 340 17.19 2.36 21.60
C GLU A 340 16.19 2.64 20.48
N ASP A 341 15.93 1.66 19.62
CA ASP A 341 15.08 1.84 18.45
C ASP A 341 14.03 0.73 18.32
N THR A 342 13.05 0.94 17.45
CA THR A 342 12.07 -0.08 17.06
C THR A 342 12.06 -0.29 15.58
N GLY A 343 12.41 -1.51 15.17
CA GLY A 343 12.25 -1.94 13.79
C GLY A 343 10.77 -2.19 13.50
N GLY A 344 10.28 -1.74 12.34
CA GLY A 344 8.90 -2.05 11.91
C GLY A 344 8.62 -3.55 11.77
N PHE A 345 9.67 -4.34 11.56
CA PHE A 345 9.66 -5.80 11.34
C PHE A 345 9.77 -6.63 12.63
N THR A 346 10.21 -6.06 13.76
CA THR A 346 10.38 -6.81 15.02
C THR A 346 9.04 -7.17 15.68
N LYS A 347 7.98 -6.40 15.41
CA LYS A 347 6.61 -6.67 15.88
C LYS A 347 5.93 -7.89 15.23
N SER A 348 6.53 -8.46 14.19
CA SER A 348 6.02 -9.68 13.53
C SER A 348 6.49 -10.98 14.20
N GLY A 349 7.44 -10.90 15.14
CA GLY A 349 8.07 -12.05 15.80
C GLY A 349 9.06 -12.83 14.93
N LYS A 350 9.26 -12.47 13.66
CA LYS A 350 10.17 -13.16 12.72
C LYS A 350 11.64 -12.75 12.87
N ILE A 351 11.90 -11.50 13.28
CA ILE A 351 13.22 -10.93 13.53
C ILE A 351 13.27 -10.45 14.97
N THR A 352 14.27 -10.91 15.72
CA THR A 352 14.42 -10.64 17.15
C THR A 352 15.11 -9.31 17.42
N VAL A 353 16.09 -8.96 16.60
CA VAL A 353 16.85 -7.71 16.71
C VAL A 353 17.32 -7.25 15.34
N ASP A 354 17.37 -5.95 15.12
CA ASP A 354 17.96 -5.35 13.94
C ASP A 354 19.18 -4.50 14.33
N LEU A 355 20.33 -4.87 13.77
CA LEU A 355 21.62 -4.33 14.16
C LEU A 355 21.98 -3.15 13.26
N PHE A 356 22.28 -2.00 13.87
CA PHE A 356 22.72 -0.85 13.10
C PHE A 356 24.19 -0.99 12.67
N PHE A 357 24.46 -0.71 11.40
CA PHE A 357 25.80 -0.56 10.82
C PHE A 357 25.92 0.81 10.14
N ASN A 358 27.14 1.30 9.94
CA ASN A 358 27.35 2.62 9.35
C ASN A 358 27.11 2.61 7.84
N THR A 359 27.37 1.48 7.17
CA THR A 359 27.33 1.37 5.71
C THR A 359 26.43 0.23 5.26
N TYR A 360 25.89 0.37 4.05
CA TYR A 360 25.09 -0.68 3.42
C TYR A 360 25.91 -1.95 3.16
N GLU A 361 27.18 -1.79 2.80
CA GLU A 361 28.12 -2.90 2.54
C GLU A 361 28.36 -3.74 3.80
N GLU A 362 28.45 -3.11 4.97
CA GLU A 362 28.52 -3.82 6.25
C GLU A 362 27.24 -4.60 6.53
N CYS A 363 26.06 -4.03 6.22
CA CYS A 363 24.79 -4.74 6.34
C CYS A 363 24.73 -5.97 5.44
N ILE A 364 25.16 -5.84 4.18
CA ILE A 364 25.20 -6.96 3.23
C ILE A 364 26.20 -8.03 3.68
N SER A 365 27.35 -7.61 4.22
CA SER A 365 28.36 -8.53 4.75
C SER A 365 27.85 -9.28 6.00
N PHE A 366 27.08 -8.61 6.85
CA PHE A 366 26.43 -9.25 8.00
C PHE A 366 25.30 -10.20 7.54
N GLY A 367 24.40 -9.73 6.66
CA GLY A 367 23.26 -10.48 6.16
C GLY A 367 22.18 -10.71 7.22
N VAL A 368 21.51 -11.86 7.15
CA VAL A 368 20.57 -12.32 8.20
C VAL A 368 21.22 -13.49 8.93
N ARG A 369 21.39 -13.39 10.25
CA ARG A 369 22.07 -14.41 11.05
C ARG A 369 21.29 -14.79 12.28
N ASN A 370 21.40 -16.04 12.71
CA ASN A 370 20.95 -16.42 14.04
C ASN A 370 21.93 -15.84 15.07
N VAL A 371 21.39 -15.24 16.13
CA VAL A 371 22.17 -14.60 17.19
C VAL A 371 21.76 -15.11 18.56
N GLU A 372 22.72 -15.02 19.48
CA GLU A 372 22.53 -15.13 20.93
C GLU A 372 22.58 -13.71 21.51
N ILE A 373 21.46 -13.29 22.10
CA ILE A 373 21.28 -11.97 22.71
C ILE A 373 21.25 -12.15 24.22
N TYR A 374 22.30 -11.69 24.88
CA TYR A 374 22.43 -11.72 26.33
C TYR A 374 21.94 -10.39 26.90
N VAL A 375 20.86 -10.43 27.67
CA VAL A 375 20.36 -9.31 28.46
C VAL A 375 21.22 -9.19 29.71
N LEU A 376 21.93 -8.08 29.89
CA LEU A 376 23.03 -7.97 30.86
C LEU A 376 22.61 -7.63 32.29
#